data_AF-A0A9E4VNM9-F1
#
_entry.id   AF-A0A9E4VNM9-F1
#
_cell.length_a   1.000
_cell.length_b   1.000
_cell.length_c   1.000
_cell.angle_alpha   90.00
_cell.angle_beta   90.00
_cell.angle_gamma   90.00
#
_symmetry.space_group_name_H-M   'P 1'
#
loop_
_entity.id
_entity.type
_entity.pdbx_description
1 polymer ?
#
loop_
_entity_poly.entity_id
_entity_poly.type
_entity_poly.pdbx_seq_one_letter_code
_entity_poly.pdbx_strand_id
1 'polypeptide(L)' 'LVTDPLDWTLNQFKTKKLAAMILRAGYPGVSADLDQDLIESIMPAMEKRAREMQAGGMPAEPTPNLVPA' A
#
# COMPACT_ATOMS: atom_id res chain seq x y z
N LEU A 1 -2.34 -10.76 -18.21
CA LEU A 1 -3.32 -10.53 -17.12
C LEU A 1 -2.59 -10.70 -15.81
N VAL A 2 -2.86 -9.84 -14.82
CA VAL A 2 -2.33 -10.00 -13.46
C VAL A 2 -3.16 -11.07 -12.76
N THR A 3 -2.52 -12.16 -12.31
CA THR A 3 -3.20 -13.31 -11.70
C THR A 3 -3.45 -13.14 -10.21
N ASP A 4 -2.53 -12.47 -9.50
CA ASP A 4 -2.69 -12.04 -8.10
C ASP A 4 -2.47 -10.52 -8.03
N PRO A 5 -3.56 -9.72 -7.96
CA PRO A 5 -3.46 -8.27 -7.84
C PRO A 5 -2.75 -7.79 -6.57
N LEU A 6 -2.84 -8.53 -5.46
CA LEU A 6 -2.18 -8.14 -4.22
C LEU A 6 -0.67 -8.33 -4.35
N ASP A 7 -0.23 -9.49 -4.84
CA ASP A 7 1.19 -9.75 -5.08
C ASP A 7 1.80 -8.71 -6.04
N TRP A 8 1.09 -8.43 -7.13
CA TRP A 8 1.52 -7.42 -8.09
C TRP A 8 1.69 -6.03 -7.44
N THR A 9 0.77 -5.64 -6.55
CA THR A 9 0.80 -4.36 -5.85
C THR A 9 1.98 -4.29 -4.88
N LEU A 10 2.16 -5.33 -4.06
CA LEU A 10 3.29 -5.43 -3.12
C LEU A 10 4.63 -5.34 -3.86
N ASN A 11 4.73 -5.96 -5.04
CA ASN A 11 5.91 -5.87 -5.89
C ASN A 11 6.15 -4.44 -6.43
N GLN A 12 5.12 -3.63 -6.68
CA GLN A 12 5.34 -2.23 -7.08
C GLN A 12 5.98 -1.43 -5.93
N PHE A 13 5.58 -1.69 -4.69
CA PHE A 13 6.17 -1.02 -3.52
C PHE A 13 7.61 -1.49 -3.27
N LYS A 14 7.87 -2.80 -3.33
CA LYS A 14 9.22 -3.37 -3.21
C LYS A 14 10.18 -2.89 -4.31
N THR A 15 9.67 -2.58 -5.50
CA THR A 15 10.46 -2.04 -6.62
C THR A 15 10.57 -0.52 -6.60
N LYS A 16 10.25 0.13 -5.47
CA LYS A 16 10.39 1.58 -5.24
C LYS A 16 9.60 2.45 -6.22
N LYS A 17 8.50 1.93 -6.78
CA LYS A 17 7.66 2.67 -7.75
C LYS A 17 6.62 3.56 -7.10
N LEU A 18 6.46 3.49 -5.78
CA LEU A 18 5.43 4.22 -5.04
C LEU A 18 5.54 5.74 -5.27
N ALA A 19 6.73 6.33 -5.19
CA ALA A 19 6.94 7.76 -5.47
C ALA A 19 6.45 8.14 -6.89
N ALA A 20 6.85 7.38 -7.91
CA ALA A 20 6.43 7.63 -9.29
C ALA A 20 4.91 7.50 -9.49
N MET A 21 4.26 6.58 -8.77
CA MET A 21 2.80 6.43 -8.77
C MET A 21 2.11 7.64 -8.13
N ILE A 22 2.61 8.13 -7.00
CA ILE A 22 2.10 9.32 -6.29
C ILE A 22 2.26 10.58 -7.14
N LEU A 23 3.43 10.75 -7.77
CA LEU A 23 3.68 11.85 -8.70
C LEU A 23 2.68 11.83 -9.87
N ARG A 24 2.46 10.66 -10.47
CA ARG A 24 1.51 10.47 -11.57
C ARG A 24 0.05 10.71 -11.14
N ALA A 25 -0.28 10.43 -9.89
CA ALA A 25 -1.60 10.71 -9.32
C ALA A 25 -1.85 12.22 -9.07
N GLY A 26 -0.85 13.08 -9.29
CA GLY A 26 -0.97 14.53 -9.14
C GLY A 26 -0.57 15.05 -7.76
N TYR A 27 0.18 14.26 -6.97
CA TYR A 27 0.64 14.64 -5.63
C TYR A 27 2.17 14.82 -5.57
N PRO A 28 2.74 15.82 -6.26
CA PRO A 28 4.19 15.99 -6.35
C PRO A 28 4.87 16.24 -5.00
N GLY A 29 4.23 16.96 -4.08
CA GLY A 29 4.77 17.20 -2.73
C GLY A 29 4.92 15.91 -1.92
N VAL A 30 3.86 15.09 -1.88
CA VAL A 30 3.88 13.78 -1.20
C VAL A 30 4.93 12.85 -1.82
N SER A 31 5.11 12.91 -3.14
CA SER A 31 6.16 12.13 -3.80
C SER A 31 7.57 12.58 -3.43
N ALA A 32 7.78 13.88 -3.20
CA ALA A 32 9.09 14.44 -2.85
C ALA A 32 9.45 14.13 -1.38
N ASP A 33 8.44 14.12 -0.50
CA ASP A 33 8.61 13.87 0.93
C ASP A 33 8.54 12.38 1.31
N LEU A 34 8.46 11.48 0.32
CA LEU A 34 8.36 10.04 0.57
C LEU A 34 9.67 9.50 1.14
N ASP A 35 9.63 9.03 2.40
CA ASP A 35 10.74 8.33 3.04
C ASP A 35 10.78 6.86 2.60
N GLN A 36 11.70 6.56 1.69
CA GLN A 36 11.85 5.22 1.13
C GLN A 36 12.36 4.19 2.16
N ASP A 37 13.21 4.60 3.10
CA ASP A 37 13.77 3.71 4.11
C ASP A 37 12.70 3.33 5.15
N LEU A 38 11.86 4.29 5.53
CA LEU A 38 10.70 4.02 6.37
C LEU A 38 9.74 3.04 5.70
N ILE A 39 9.42 3.25 4.41
CA ILE A 39 8.57 2.32 3.66
C ILE A 39 9.16 0.91 3.68
N GLU A 40 10.43 0.76 3.35
CA GLU A 40 11.12 -0.54 3.36
C GLU A 40 11.07 -1.21 4.74
N SER A 41 11.21 -0.44 5.83
CA SER A 41 11.13 -0.95 7.19
C SER A 41 9.75 -1.50 7.56
N ILE A 42 8.67 -0.90 7.07
CA ILE A 42 7.29 -1.31 7.39
C ILE A 42 6.72 -2.36 6.43
N MET A 43 7.29 -2.50 5.23
CA MET A 43 6.80 -3.41 4.18
C MET A 43 6.55 -4.85 4.67
N PRO A 44 7.44 -5.49 5.47
CA PRO A 44 7.19 -6.86 5.95
C PRO A 44 5.94 -6.99 6.81
N ALA A 45 5.71 -6.04 7.72
CA ALA A 45 4.53 -6.03 8.58
C ALA A 45 3.24 -5.75 7.79
N MET A 46 3.33 -4.82 6.83
CA MET A 46 2.21 -4.47 5.94
C MET A 46 1.80 -5.66 5.07
N GLU A 47 2.75 -6.36 4.46
CA GLU A 47 2.51 -7.55 3.64
C GLU A 47 1.84 -8.67 4.44
N LYS A 48 2.33 -8.96 5.65
CA LYS A 48 1.72 -9.92 6.56
C LYS A 48 0.26 -9.57 6.83
N ARG A 49 -0.01 -8.31 7.20
CA ARG A 49 -1.37 -7.85 7.49
C ARG A 49 -2.29 -7.92 6.27
N ALA A 50 -1.79 -7.55 5.09
CA ALA A 50 -2.55 -7.61 3.85
C ALA A 50 -2.96 -9.05 3.50
N ARG A 51 -2.05 -10.03 3.69
CA ARG A 51 -2.34 -11.46 3.46
C ARG A 51 -3.33 -12.02 4.49
N GLU A 52 -3.23 -11.62 5.75
CA GLU A 52 -4.23 -11.95 6.78
C GLU A 52 -5.62 -11.43 6.40
N MET A 53 -5.71 -10.18 5.92
CA MET A 53 -6.97 -9.59 5.48
C MET A 53 -7.53 -10.31 4.24
N GLN A 54 -6.68 -10.65 3.27
CA GLN A 54 -7.10 -11.42 2.09
C GLN A 54 -7.67 -12.80 2.48
N ALA A 55 -7.02 -13.48 3.43
CA ALA A 55 -7.48 -14.77 3.93
C ALA A 55 -8.75 -14.68 4.78
N GLY A 56 -8.90 -13.58 5.54
CA GLY A 56 -10.07 -13.32 6.39
C GLY A 56 -11.34 -12.90 5.64
N GLY A 57 -11.24 -12.57 4.35
CA GLY A 57 -12.36 -12.12 3.54
C GLY A 57 -12.75 -10.65 3.79
N MET A 58 -13.83 -10.21 3.14
CA MET A 58 -14.32 -8.83 3.34
C MET A 58 -15.01 -8.71 4.70
N PRO A 59 -14.72 -7.64 5.47
CA PRO A 59 -15.42 -7.38 6.72
C PRO A 59 -16.93 -7.18 6.45
N ALA A 60 -17.78 -7.68 7.36
CA ALA A 60 -19.23 -7.57 7.24
C ALA A 60 -19.71 -6.11 7.33
N GLU A 61 -18.98 -5.27 8.06
CA GLU A 61 -19.24 -3.84 8.17
C GLU A 61 -18.16 -3.03 7.44
N PRO A 62 -18.52 -1.85 6.88
CA PRO A 62 -17.54 -0.96 6.27
C PRO A 62 -16.40 -0.65 7.25
N THR A 63 -15.17 -0.67 6.76
CA THR A 63 -14.03 -0.27 7.59
C THR A 63 -14.21 1.19 8.02
N PRO A 64 -14.25 1.50 9.33
CA PRO A 64 -14.45 2.86 9.81
C PRO A 64 -13.38 3.81 9.26
N ASN A 65 -13.75 5.07 9.01
CA ASN A 65 -12.77 6.09 8.70
C ASN A 65 -11.83 6.26 9.90
N LEU A 66 -10.52 6.10 9.67
CA LEU A 66 -9.50 6.25 10.72
C LEU A 66 -9.17 7.72 11.00
N VAL A 67 -9.70 8.65 10.21
CA VAL A 67 -9.61 10.10 10.45
C VAL A 67 -10.80 10.52 11.32
N PRO A 68 -10.58 11.18 12.47
CA PRO A 68 -11.66 11.76 13.27
C PRO A 68 -12.46 12.79 12.47
N ALA A 69 -13.77 12.86 12.72
CA ALA A 69 -14.66 13.87 12.13
C ALA A 69 -14.38 15.27 12.66
#